data_AF-A0A2H0UQB7-F1
#
_entry.id   AF-A0A2H0UQB7-F1
#
_cell.length_a   1.000
_cell.length_b   1.000
_cell.length_c   1.000
_cell.angle_alpha   90.00
_cell.angle_beta   90.00
_cell.angle_gamma   90.00
#
_symmetry.space_group_name_H-M   'P 1'
#
loop_
_entity.id
_entity.type
_entity.pdbx_description
1 polymer ?
#
loop_
_entity_poly.entity_id
_entity_poly.type
_entity_poly.pdbx_seq_one_letter_code
_entity_poly.pdbx_strand_id
1 'polypeptide(L)'
;MLRLLRYLIYSGLERIMAFVERWYVASFVFVFRSTTNLLESIDRGIAVKVSYHFLFKPLYGQENFTGYVFGFIFRAGRIIGGLLAYAVILIIASLGYLIWAALPALIVLWGFTNK
;
A
#
# COMPACT_ATOMS: atom_id res chain seq x y z
N MET A 1 22.65 -21.68 -38.98
CA MET A 1 21.33 -22.12 -38.45
C MET A 1 21.31 -22.25 -36.92
N LEU A 2 22.17 -23.07 -36.30
CA LEU A 2 22.18 -23.24 -34.82
C LEU A 2 22.40 -21.94 -34.02
N ARG A 3 23.28 -21.05 -34.51
CA ARG A 3 23.56 -19.75 -33.85
C ARG A 3 22.36 -18.80 -33.86
N LEU A 4 21.59 -18.78 -34.94
CA LEU A 4 20.38 -17.95 -35.07
C LEU A 4 19.28 -18.45 -34.12
N LEU A 5 19.09 -19.77 -34.04
CA LEU A 5 18.13 -20.37 -33.12
C LEU A 5 18.45 -20.02 -31.65
N ARG A 6 19.72 -20.14 -31.26
CA ARG A 6 20.18 -19.80 -29.91
C ARG A 6 19.96 -18.31 -29.60
N TYR A 7 20.23 -17.43 -30.55
CA TYR A 7 20.01 -16.00 -30.39
C TYR A 7 18.53 -15.66 -30.20
N LEU A 8 17.64 -16.26 -31.01
CA LEU A 8 16.20 -16.03 -30.89
C LEU A 8 15.64 -16.51 -29.54
N ILE A 9 16.07 -17.68 -29.07
CA ILE A 9 15.66 -18.21 -27.76
C ILE A 9 16.12 -17.28 -26.64
N TYR A 10 17.40 -16.87 -26.66
CA TYR A 10 17.96 -16.01 -25.63
C TYR A 10 17.25 -14.65 -25.59
N SER A 11 17.06 -14.01 -26.76
CA SER A 11 16.35 -12.73 -26.85
C SER A 11 14.87 -12.84 -26.43
N GLY A 12 14.21 -13.96 -26.74
CA GLY A 12 12.85 -14.22 -26.30
C GLY A 12 12.75 -14.32 -24.78
N LEU A 13 13.64 -15.09 -24.16
CA LEU A 13 13.68 -15.24 -22.69
C LEU A 13 14.00 -13.92 -21.98
N GLU A 14 14.95 -13.13 -22.48
CA GLU A 14 15.24 -11.81 -21.92
C GLU A 14 14.03 -10.89 -21.94
N ARG A 15 13.25 -10.91 -23.03
CA ARG A 15 12.02 -10.09 -23.15
C ARG A 15 10.94 -10.54 -22.16
N ILE A 16 10.78 -11.85 -21.97
CA ILE A 16 9.83 -12.39 -21.00
C ILE A 16 10.26 -12.01 -19.57
N MET A 17 11.53 -12.16 -19.23
CA MET A 17 12.04 -11.76 -17.93
C MET A 17 11.88 -10.26 -17.69
N ALA A 18 12.24 -9.44 -18.67
CA ALA A 18 12.07 -7.99 -18.60
C ALA A 18 10.59 -7.59 -18.46
N PHE A 19 9.67 -8.34 -19.09
CA PHE A 19 8.24 -8.13 -18.91
C PHE A 19 7.81 -8.45 -17.48
N VAL A 20 8.19 -9.61 -16.93
CA VAL A 20 7.86 -10.01 -15.55
C VAL A 20 8.43 -9.00 -14.55
N GLU A 21 9.69 -8.61 -14.71
CA GLU A 21 10.33 -7.63 -13.84
C GLU A 21 9.56 -6.30 -13.84
N ARG A 22 9.24 -5.76 -15.02
CA ARG A 22 8.53 -4.48 -15.12
C ARG A 22 7.10 -4.57 -14.63
N TRP A 23 6.40 -5.66 -14.95
CA TRP A 23 4.99 -5.82 -14.60
C TRP A 23 4.79 -6.03 -13.11
N TYR A 24 5.64 -6.86 -12.48
CA TYR A 24 5.46 -7.21 -11.07
C TYR A 24 6.29 -6.30 -10.16
N VAL A 25 7.59 -6.17 -10.41
CA VAL A 25 8.51 -5.46 -9.52
C VAL A 25 8.37 -3.95 -9.68
N ALA A 26 8.47 -3.42 -10.90
CA ALA A 26 8.41 -1.97 -11.09
C ALA A 26 7.03 -1.40 -10.72
N SER A 27 5.95 -2.08 -11.09
CA SER A 27 4.60 -1.68 -10.66
C SER A 27 4.40 -1.81 -9.15
N PHE A 28 4.96 -2.84 -8.49
CA PHE A 28 4.91 -2.94 -7.02
C PHE A 28 5.59 -1.75 -6.36
N VAL A 29 6.82 -1.42 -6.80
CA VAL A 29 7.57 -0.27 -6.27
C VAL A 29 6.80 1.03 -6.48
N PHE A 30 6.17 1.20 -7.66
CA PHE A 30 5.33 2.37 -7.95
C PHE A 30 4.12 2.48 -7.01
N VAL A 31 3.34 1.40 -6.87
CA VAL A 31 2.17 1.37 -5.98
C VAL A 31 2.58 1.57 -4.53
N PHE A 32 3.63 0.88 -4.08
CA PHE A 32 4.16 1.00 -2.72
C PHE A 32 4.54 2.45 -2.42
N ARG A 33 5.38 3.06 -3.26
CA ARG A 33 5.82 4.46 -3.07
C ARG A 33 4.66 5.45 -3.11
N SER A 34 3.70 5.23 -4.00
CA SER A 34 2.51 6.10 -4.09
C SER A 34 1.64 5.97 -2.85
N THR A 35 1.47 4.75 -2.33
CA THR A 35 0.71 4.46 -1.12
C THR A 35 1.39 5.04 0.11
N THR A 36 2.71 4.87 0.26
CA THR A 36 3.45 5.45 1.39
C THR A 36 3.39 6.98 1.38
N ASN A 37 3.55 7.62 0.21
CA ASN A 37 3.43 9.07 0.08
C ASN A 37 2.03 9.57 0.46
N LEU A 38 0.98 8.82 0.11
CA LEU A 38 -0.39 9.13 0.49
C LEU A 38 -0.61 8.97 2.00
N LEU A 39 -0.09 7.90 2.61
CA LEU A 39 -0.17 7.70 4.06
C LEU A 39 0.57 8.82 4.82
N GLU A 40 1.74 9.23 4.35
CA GLU A 40 2.50 10.35 4.93
C GLU A 40 1.78 11.69 4.79
N SER A 41 1.08 11.94 3.68
CA SER A 41 0.29 13.16 3.53
C SER A 41 -0.89 13.22 4.52
N ILE A 42 -1.51 12.08 4.78
CA ILE A 42 -2.60 11.95 5.76
C ILE A 42 -2.08 12.03 7.20
N ASP A 43 -0.93 11.41 7.51
CA ASP A 43 -0.32 11.51 8.84
C ASP A 43 0.02 12.94 9.23
N ARG A 44 0.42 13.80 8.27
CA ARG A 44 0.63 15.23 8.54
C ARG A 44 -0.64 15.93 9.06
N GLY A 45 -1.83 15.49 8.67
CA GLY A 45 -3.10 16.05 9.16
C GLY A 45 -3.60 15.38 10.45
N ILE A 46 -3.48 14.06 10.56
CA ILE A 46 -4.01 13.31 11.72
C ILE A 46 -3.03 13.37 12.90
N ALA A 47 -1.73 13.44 12.65
CA ALA A 47 -0.65 13.45 13.64
C ALA A 47 -0.82 12.32 14.67
N VAL A 48 -1.00 11.08 14.19
CA VAL A 48 -1.28 9.92 15.05
C VAL A 48 -0.15 9.72 16.05
N LYS A 49 1.10 9.83 15.59
CA LYS A 49 2.31 9.70 16.43
C LYS A 49 2.36 10.71 17.57
N VAL A 50 2.02 11.97 17.28
CA VAL A 50 2.00 13.05 18.29
C VAL A 50 0.83 12.85 19.26
N SER A 51 -0.34 12.47 18.73
CA SER A 51 -1.54 12.22 19.53
C SER A 51 -1.34 11.07 20.52
N TYR A 52 -0.60 10.03 20.12
CA TYR A 52 -0.24 8.92 21.00
C TYR A 52 0.73 9.33 22.11
N HIS A 53 1.76 10.13 21.80
CA HIS A 53 2.70 10.61 22.81
C HIS A 53 2.01 11.44 23.90
N PHE A 54 0.98 12.20 23.53
CA PHE A 54 0.20 12.98 24.48
C PHE A 54 -1.07 12.28 24.96
N LEU A 55 -1.27 10.99 24.74
CA LEU A 55 -2.57 10.34 25.01
C LEU A 55 -3.14 10.62 26.42
N PHE A 56 -2.26 10.67 27.43
CA PHE A 56 -2.63 10.88 28.82
C PHE A 56 -2.48 12.33 29.31
N LYS A 57 -2.13 13.31 28.46
CA LYS A 57 -2.11 14.72 28.90
C LYS A 57 -3.51 15.35 28.84
N PRO A 58 -3.92 16.18 29.80
CA PRO A 58 -5.20 16.88 29.73
C PRO A 58 -5.24 17.83 28.52
N LEU A 59 -6.41 17.98 27.90
CA LEU A 59 -6.56 18.74 26.65
C LEU A 59 -6.58 20.27 26.87
N TYR A 60 -7.04 20.71 28.04
CA TYR A 60 -7.29 22.12 28.38
C TYR A 60 -6.53 22.60 29.62
N GLY A 61 -5.47 21.89 30.03
CA GLY A 61 -4.67 22.26 31.22
C GLY A 61 -5.41 22.18 32.55
N GLN A 62 -6.69 21.79 32.58
CA GLN A 62 -7.39 21.49 33.81
C GLN A 62 -7.00 20.08 34.28
N GLU A 63 -6.33 20.01 35.43
CA GLU A 63 -5.88 18.76 36.05
C GLU A 63 -6.97 18.10 36.90
N ASN A 64 -8.21 18.16 36.42
CA ASN A 64 -9.36 17.51 37.04
C ASN A 64 -9.71 16.21 36.29
N PHE A 65 -10.25 15.23 37.02
CA PHE A 65 -10.54 13.88 36.52
C PHE A 65 -11.33 13.88 35.21
N THR A 66 -12.34 14.76 35.11
CA THR A 66 -13.15 14.96 33.92
C THR A 66 -12.32 15.39 32.71
N GLY A 67 -11.36 16.31 32.88
CA GLY A 67 -10.48 16.80 31.81
C GLY A 67 -9.56 15.71 31.25
N TYR A 68 -9.09 14.80 32.11
CA TYR A 68 -8.32 13.62 31.69
C TYR A 68 -9.16 12.63 30.89
N VAL A 69 -10.37 12.30 31.34
CA VAL A 69 -11.25 11.33 30.67
C VAL A 69 -11.67 11.83 29.29
N PHE A 70 -12.16 13.07 29.19
CA PHE A 70 -12.54 13.63 27.88
C PHE A 70 -11.33 13.79 26.96
N GLY A 71 -10.20 14.26 27.47
CA GLY A 71 -8.97 14.39 26.69
C GLY A 71 -8.49 13.06 26.11
N PHE A 72 -8.56 12.00 26.91
CA PHE A 72 -8.26 10.64 26.49
C PHE A 72 -9.22 10.16 25.38
N ILE A 73 -10.53 10.31 25.55
CA ILE A 73 -11.53 9.84 24.57
C ILE A 73 -11.32 10.51 23.20
N PHE A 74 -11.14 11.84 23.15
CA PHE A 74 -10.91 12.55 21.89
C PHE A 74 -9.60 12.13 21.21
N ARG A 75 -8.51 11.96 21.97
CA ARG A 75 -7.21 11.52 21.41
C ARG A 75 -7.24 10.06 20.98
N ALA A 76 -7.85 9.18 21.76
CA ALA A 76 -8.07 7.78 21.42
C ALA A 76 -8.93 7.66 20.14
N GLY A 77 -10.01 8.43 20.03
CA GLY A 77 -10.83 8.50 18.82
C GLY A 77 -10.04 8.94 17.59
N ARG A 78 -9.18 9.96 17.71
CA ARG A 78 -8.31 10.42 16.62
C ARG A 78 -7.31 9.35 16.19
N ILE A 79 -6.72 8.63 17.14
CA ILE A 79 -5.76 7.55 16.86
C ILE A 79 -6.45 6.36 16.19
N ILE A 80 -7.60 5.91 16.72
CA ILE A 80 -8.38 4.81 16.15
C ILE A 80 -8.85 5.19 14.74
N GLY A 81 -9.40 6.39 14.56
CA GLY A 81 -9.81 6.90 13.25
C GLY A 81 -8.66 6.96 12.25
N GLY A 82 -7.48 7.42 12.67
CA GLY A 82 -6.27 7.43 11.84
C GLY A 82 -5.81 6.02 11.44
N LEU A 83 -5.77 5.09 12.40
CA LEU A 83 -5.41 3.70 12.15
C LEU A 83 -6.39 3.02 11.17
N LEU A 84 -7.69 3.26 11.34
CA LEU A 84 -8.70 2.74 10.43
C LEU A 84 -8.53 3.32 9.02
N ALA A 85 -8.28 4.63 8.90
CA ALA A 85 -8.01 5.26 7.61
C ALA A 85 -6.78 4.65 6.91
N TYR A 86 -5.69 4.40 7.65
CA TYR A 86 -4.50 3.74 7.10
C TYR A 86 -4.79 2.30 6.66
N ALA A 87 -5.52 1.54 7.48
CA ALA A 87 -5.90 0.18 7.15
C ALA A 87 -6.72 0.12 5.85
N VAL A 88 -7.72 1.00 5.70
CA VAL A 88 -8.55 1.08 4.49
C VAL A 88 -7.70 1.37 3.25
N ILE A 89 -6.78 2.35 3.33
CA ILE A 89 -5.91 2.72 2.20
C ILE A 89 -5.00 1.54 1.82
N LEU A 90 -4.39 0.87 2.80
CA LEU A 90 -3.55 -0.30 2.55
C LEU A 90 -4.33 -1.46 1.93
N ILE A 91 -5.56 -1.71 2.39
CA ILE A 91 -6.43 -2.74 1.81
C ILE A 91 -6.76 -2.40 0.36
N ILE A 92 -7.18 -1.16 0.07
CA ILE A 92 -7.51 -0.74 -1.30
C ILE A 92 -6.28 -0.84 -2.22
N ALA A 93 -5.13 -0.34 -1.77
CA ALA A 93 -3.90 -0.38 -2.56
C ALA A 93 -3.42 -1.82 -2.82
N SER A 94 -3.47 -2.69 -1.81
CA SER A 94 -3.07 -4.09 -1.95
C SER A 94 -4.02 -4.87 -2.84
N LEU A 95 -5.34 -4.73 -2.69
CA LEU A 95 -6.32 -5.35 -3.58
C LEU A 95 -6.16 -4.86 -5.02
N GLY A 96 -6.00 -3.55 -5.23
CA GLY A 96 -5.74 -2.98 -6.54
C GLY A 96 -4.49 -3.56 -7.20
N TYR A 97 -3.39 -3.68 -6.44
CA TYR A 97 -2.16 -4.32 -6.93
C TYR A 97 -2.36 -5.80 -7.24
N LEU A 98 -3.04 -6.56 -6.38
CA LEU A 98 -3.29 -7.99 -6.61
C LEU A 98 -4.13 -8.24 -7.86
N ILE A 99 -5.17 -7.42 -8.10
CA ILE A 99 -5.96 -7.46 -9.33
C ILE A 99 -5.07 -7.18 -10.53
N TRP A 100 -4.23 -6.14 -10.47
CA TRP A 100 -3.29 -5.80 -11.55
C TRP A 100 -2.26 -6.93 -11.81
N ALA A 101 -1.70 -7.52 -10.75
CA ALA A 101 -0.74 -8.61 -10.82
C ALA A 101 -1.35 -9.90 -11.39
N ALA A 102 -2.66 -10.11 -11.21
CA ALA A 102 -3.37 -11.26 -11.75
C ALA A 102 -3.64 -11.14 -13.26
N LEU A 103 -3.65 -9.94 -13.84
CA LEU A 103 -4.00 -9.73 -15.26
C LEU A 103 -3.20 -10.58 -16.24
N PRO A 104 -1.85 -10.66 -16.20
CA PRO A 104 -1.09 -11.48 -17.14
C PRO A 104 -1.46 -12.96 -17.04
N ALA A 105 -1.64 -13.49 -15.83
CA ALA A 105 -2.02 -14.88 -15.62
C ALA A 105 -3.44 -15.16 -16.16
N LEU A 106 -4.38 -14.25 -15.92
CA LEU A 106 -5.75 -14.35 -16.44
C LEU A 106 -5.79 -14.30 -17.97
N ILE A 107 -5.02 -13.42 -18.59
CA ILE A 107 -4.94 -13.31 -20.06
C ILE A 107 -4.40 -14.61 -20.66
N VAL A 108 -3.36 -15.19 -20.06
CA VAL A 108 -2.79 -16.47 -20.50
C VAL A 108 -3.81 -17.60 -20.37
N LEU A 109 -4.45 -17.73 -19.21
CA LEU A 109 -5.49 -18.74 -18.96
C LEU A 109 -6.66 -18.62 -19.93
N TRP A 110 -7.17 -17.40 -20.12
CA TRP A 110 -8.28 -17.13 -21.04
C TRP A 110 -7.93 -17.49 -22.48
N GLY A 111 -6.71 -17.17 -22.93
CA GLY A 111 -6.22 -17.53 -24.26
C GLY A 111 -6.08 -19.04 -24.49
N PHE A 112 -5.89 -19.83 -23.43
CA PHE A 112 -5.87 -21.31 -23.52
C PHE A 112 -7.28 -21.91 -23.54
N THR A 113 -8.22 -21.36 -22.78
CA THR A 113 -9.59 -21.89 -22.68
C THR A 113 -10.47 -21.59 -23.88
N ASN A 114 -10.17 -20.54 -24.66
CA ASN A 114 -10.94 -20.13 -25.84
C ASN A 114 -10.46 -20.80 -27.15
N LYS A 115 -9.76 -21.93 -27.05
CA LYS A 115 -9.44 -22.83 -28.17
C LYS A 115 -10.38 -24.02 -28.16
#